data_AF-A0AAP3WML1-F1
#
_entry.id   AF-A0AAP3WML1-F1
#
_cell.length_a   1.000
_cell.length_b   1.000
_cell.length_c   1.000
_cell.angle_alpha   90.00
_cell.angle_beta   90.00
_cell.angle_gamma   90.00
#
_symmetry.space_group_name_H-M   'P 1'
#
loop_
_entity.id
_entity.type
_entity.pdbx_description
1 polymer ?
#
loop_
_entity_poly.entity_id
_entity_poly.type
_entity_poly.pdbx_seq_one_letter_code
_entity_poly.pdbx_strand_id
1 'polypeptide(L)'
;MKKILLKYLNLYVLSGLLLVGFAGCSDDKDNDPVNPGPDVEELPSIGTYSFRGEANRIVSGEATMDGGYFTCIFSPEKIQDGKTSTYFLFSLGMYWEGQVVDASTLYQNDQYFFIYEDPFYYYFQ
;
A
#
# COMPACT_ATOMS: atom_id res chain seq x y z
N MET A 1 18.51 -12.27 12.78
CA MET A 1 17.32 -11.66 12.13
C MET A 1 16.76 -12.64 11.12
N LYS A 2 15.59 -13.24 11.40
CA LYS A 2 14.92 -14.16 10.46
C LYS A 2 14.10 -13.31 9.49
N LYS A 3 14.55 -13.25 8.22
CA LYS A 3 13.72 -12.71 7.13
C LYS A 3 12.64 -13.76 6.83
N ILE A 4 11.44 -13.57 7.37
CA ILE A 4 10.29 -14.41 7.05
C ILE A 4 9.88 -14.04 5.63
N LEU A 5 10.18 -14.95 4.70
CA LEU A 5 9.80 -14.84 3.30
C LEU A 5 8.26 -14.85 3.23
N LEU A 6 7.68 -13.72 2.86
CA LEU A 6 6.26 -13.38 2.77
C LEU A 6 5.48 -14.21 1.72
N LYS A 7 5.83 -15.47 1.50
CA LYS A 7 5.18 -16.36 0.52
C LYS A 7 3.92 -17.05 1.06
N TYR A 8 3.62 -16.92 2.35
CA TYR A 8 2.59 -17.75 3.00
C TYR A 8 1.54 -16.98 3.83
N LEU A 9 1.59 -15.64 3.89
CA LEU A 9 0.51 -14.88 4.51
C LEU A 9 -0.64 -14.72 3.51
N ASN A 10 -1.52 -15.73 3.51
CA ASN A 10 -2.81 -15.82 2.83
C ASN A 10 -3.30 -14.53 2.16
N LEU A 11 -3.20 -14.50 0.82
CA LEU A 11 -3.78 -13.51 -0.11
C LEU A 11 -5.29 -13.26 0.08
N TYR A 12 -5.97 -14.05 0.91
CA TYR A 12 -7.42 -13.99 1.14
C TYR A 12 -7.86 -12.82 2.04
N VAL A 13 -6.99 -12.24 2.85
CA VAL A 13 -7.37 -11.10 3.72
C VAL A 13 -7.25 -9.76 2.99
N LEU A 14 -6.43 -9.68 1.94
CA LEU A 14 -6.26 -8.44 1.17
C LEU A 14 -7.30 -8.26 0.05
N SER A 15 -8.07 -9.29 -0.31
CA SER A 15 -9.09 -9.20 -1.37
C SER A 15 -10.43 -8.59 -0.90
N GLY A 16 -10.60 -8.32 0.39
CA GLY A 16 -11.85 -7.80 0.95
C GLY A 16 -12.05 -6.28 0.81
N LEU A 17 -11.01 -5.52 0.48
CA LEU A 17 -11.07 -4.04 0.42
C LEU A 17 -11.20 -3.44 -0.99
N LEU A 18 -11.39 -4.25 -2.04
CA LEU A 18 -11.30 -3.82 -3.45
C LEU A 18 -12.63 -3.75 -4.23
N LEU A 19 -13.80 -3.77 -3.57
CA LEU A 19 -15.12 -3.83 -4.25
C LEU A 19 -16.05 -2.63 -4.00
N VAL A 20 -15.55 -1.40 -4.11
CA VAL A 20 -16.44 -0.23 -4.24
C VAL A 20 -15.97 0.64 -5.41
N GLY A 21 -16.67 0.56 -6.54
CA GLY A 21 -16.60 1.58 -7.59
C GLY A 21 -16.39 1.08 -9.03
N PHE A 22 -17.27 0.22 -9.55
CA PHE A 22 -17.43 0.08 -11.01
C PHE A 22 -18.78 0.66 -11.43
N ALA A 23 -18.75 1.85 -12.03
CA ALA A 23 -19.71 2.33 -13.02
C ALA A 23 -19.17 3.60 -13.69
N GLY A 24 -18.71 3.48 -14.95
CA GLY A 24 -18.28 4.63 -15.76
C GLY A 24 -17.40 4.23 -16.94
N CYS A 25 -17.95 3.46 -17.88
CA CYS A 25 -17.35 3.29 -19.21
C CYS A 25 -17.70 4.45 -20.14
N SER A 26 -16.91 4.58 -21.22
CA SER A 26 -17.02 5.45 -22.41
C SER A 26 -16.43 6.87 -22.22
N ASP A 27 -15.72 7.47 -23.20
CA ASP A 27 -15.52 7.14 -24.60
C ASP A 27 -14.27 7.89 -25.13
N ASP A 28 -13.47 7.20 -25.95
CA ASP A 28 -12.87 7.63 -27.23
C ASP A 28 -12.20 9.02 -27.45
N LYS A 29 -10.98 8.93 -28.04
CA LYS A 29 -10.22 9.87 -28.93
C LYS A 29 -9.28 10.90 -28.30
N ASP A 30 -7.97 10.70 -28.44
CA ASP A 30 -7.14 11.36 -29.48
C ASP A 30 -5.68 10.90 -29.35
N ASN A 31 -5.16 10.30 -30.44
CA ASN A 31 -3.76 9.88 -30.57
C ASN A 31 -2.93 11.06 -31.10
N ASP A 32 -2.26 11.77 -30.20
CA ASP A 32 -1.04 12.51 -30.56
C ASP A 32 0.16 11.60 -30.31
N PRO A 33 1.16 11.53 -31.23
CA PRO A 33 2.37 10.76 -31.00
C PRO A 33 3.24 11.52 -29.99
N VAL A 34 2.98 11.30 -28.71
CA VAL A 34 3.88 11.70 -27.64
C VAL A 34 5.15 10.88 -27.82
N ASN A 35 6.25 11.56 -28.15
CA ASN A 35 7.60 11.00 -28.17
C ASN A 35 7.79 10.19 -26.86
N PRO A 36 8.00 8.86 -26.91
CA PRO A 36 8.19 8.11 -25.68
C PRO A 36 9.49 8.62 -25.07
N GLY A 37 9.35 9.37 -23.96
CA GLY A 37 10.46 9.60 -23.06
C GLY A 37 11.13 8.27 -22.75
N PRO A 38 12.42 8.29 -22.35
CA PRO A 38 13.21 7.07 -22.14
C PRO A 38 12.37 6.05 -21.40
N ASP A 39 12.21 4.87 -22.00
CA ASP A 39 11.34 3.77 -21.56
C ASP A 39 11.50 3.60 -20.05
N VAL A 40 10.59 4.20 -19.28
CA VAL A 40 10.64 4.14 -17.82
C VAL A 40 10.24 2.71 -17.54
N GLU A 41 11.23 1.86 -17.24
CA GLU A 41 11.02 0.46 -16.90
C GLU A 41 9.88 0.39 -15.88
N GLU A 42 8.68 0.01 -16.34
CA GLU A 42 7.51 -0.02 -15.48
C GLU A 42 7.76 -1.10 -14.43
N LEU A 43 8.07 -0.68 -13.21
CA LEU A 43 8.32 -1.62 -12.13
C LEU A 43 7.06 -2.47 -11.91
N PRO A 44 7.19 -3.81 -11.85
CA PRO A 44 6.05 -4.69 -11.68
C PRO A 44 5.31 -4.33 -10.41
N SER A 45 4.00 -4.08 -10.54
CA SER A 45 3.14 -3.72 -9.41
C SER A 45 2.77 -4.96 -8.60
N ILE A 46 2.83 -4.87 -7.27
CA ILE A 46 2.35 -5.93 -6.36
C ILE A 46 0.90 -5.71 -5.90
N GLY A 47 0.32 -4.57 -6.25
CA GLY A 47 -1.07 -4.23 -5.93
C GLY A 47 -1.43 -2.81 -6.34
N THR A 48 -2.63 -2.38 -5.98
CA THR A 48 -3.07 -1.00 -6.16
C THR A 48 -3.69 -0.47 -4.88
N TYR A 49 -3.62 0.84 -4.67
CA TYR A 49 -4.33 1.54 -3.61
C TYR A 49 -5.10 2.71 -4.22
N SER A 50 -6.21 3.11 -3.61
CA SER A 50 -6.93 4.32 -4.02
C SER A 50 -6.58 5.46 -3.08
N PHE A 51 -6.24 6.62 -3.64
CA PHE A 51 -6.06 7.85 -2.90
C PHE A 51 -6.80 8.97 -3.66
N ARG A 52 -7.70 9.68 -2.96
CA ARG A 52 -8.53 10.74 -3.55
C ARG A 52 -9.32 10.32 -4.80
N GLY A 53 -9.68 9.04 -4.89
CA GLY A 53 -10.41 8.48 -6.04
C GLY A 53 -9.52 8.06 -7.21
N GLU A 54 -8.21 8.27 -7.12
CA GLU A 54 -7.25 7.82 -8.13
C GLU A 54 -6.62 6.49 -7.72
N ALA A 55 -6.55 5.55 -8.66
CA ALA A 55 -5.89 4.28 -8.47
C ALA A 55 -4.38 4.44 -8.68
N ASN A 56 -3.61 4.14 -7.64
CA ASN A 56 -2.16 4.22 -7.61
C ASN A 56 -1.56 2.82 -7.48
N ARG A 57 -0.36 2.62 -8.04
CA ARG A 57 0.35 1.33 -8.01
C ARG A 57 1.11 1.17 -6.69
N ILE A 58 1.20 -0.06 -6.20
CA ILE A 58 2.13 -0.43 -5.14
C ILE A 58 3.30 -1.15 -5.81
N VAL A 59 4.48 -0.56 -5.77
CA VAL A 59 5.69 -1.11 -6.39
C VAL A 59 6.45 -2.00 -5.42
N SER A 60 6.45 -1.66 -4.13
CA SER A 60 7.14 -2.46 -3.13
C SER A 60 6.46 -2.44 -1.77
N GLY A 61 6.80 -3.42 -0.94
CA GLY A 61 6.40 -3.45 0.44
C GLY A 61 7.32 -4.31 1.29
N GLU A 62 7.40 -3.97 2.57
CA GLU A 62 8.16 -4.69 3.58
C GLU A 62 7.26 -5.01 4.76
N ALA A 63 7.41 -6.21 5.32
CA ALA A 63 6.71 -6.60 6.54
C ALA A 63 7.72 -7.01 7.61
N THR A 64 7.50 -6.54 8.82
CA THR A 64 8.35 -6.79 9.98
C THR A 64 7.51 -7.22 11.18
N MET A 65 8.06 -8.13 11.97
CA MET A 65 7.52 -8.51 13.27
C MET A 65 8.55 -8.10 14.31
N ASP A 66 8.25 -7.06 15.08
CA ASP A 66 9.13 -6.54 16.13
C ASP A 66 8.33 -5.90 17.25
N GLY A 67 8.85 -5.93 18.47
CA GLY A 67 8.22 -5.28 19.63
C GLY A 67 6.79 -5.74 19.96
N GLY A 68 6.37 -6.92 19.49
CA GLY A 68 4.99 -7.42 19.65
C GLY A 68 3.99 -6.85 18.64
N TYR A 69 4.48 -6.20 17.57
CA TYR A 69 3.67 -5.67 16.48
C TYR A 69 4.03 -6.34 15.16
N PHE A 70 3.01 -6.51 14.31
CA PHE A 70 3.17 -6.81 12.90
C PHE A 70 3.00 -5.52 12.10
N THR A 71 4.08 -5.09 11.44
CA THR A 71 4.12 -3.84 10.68
C THR A 71 4.32 -4.14 9.21
N CYS A 72 3.51 -3.52 8.35
CA CYS A 72 3.66 -3.53 6.90
C CYS A 72 3.85 -2.09 6.42
N ILE A 73 4.81 -1.90 5.51
CA ILE A 73 5.03 -0.66 4.78
C ILE A 73 4.82 -0.96 3.31
N PHE A 74 4.07 -0.12 2.62
CA PHE A 74 3.82 -0.23 1.18
C PHE A 74 4.10 1.10 0.52
N SER A 75 4.67 1.06 -0.68
CA SER A 75 5.10 2.26 -1.40
C SER A 75 4.84 2.14 -2.90
N PRO A 76 4.45 3.25 -3.57
CA PRO A 76 4.50 3.37 -5.03
C PRO A 76 5.95 3.43 -5.57
N GLU A 77 6.94 3.55 -4.68
CA GLU A 77 8.36 3.54 -5.01
C GLU A 77 8.98 2.19 -4.65
N LYS A 78 10.21 1.95 -5.10
CA LYS A 78 11.03 0.84 -4.62
C LYS A 78 11.66 1.24 -3.29
N ILE A 79 11.30 0.54 -2.21
CA ILE A 79 11.97 0.67 -0.91
C ILE A 79 13.43 0.20 -1.08
N GLN A 80 14.38 1.06 -0.70
CA GLN A 80 15.80 0.78 -0.76
C GLN A 80 16.42 1.03 0.60
N ASP A 81 17.07 0.00 1.16
CA ASP A 81 17.69 0.04 2.49
C ASP A 81 16.75 0.54 3.60
N GLY A 82 15.47 0.12 3.54
CA GLY A 82 14.43 0.52 4.49
C GLY A 82 13.97 1.97 4.37
N LYS A 83 14.27 2.64 3.24
CA LYS A 83 13.89 4.03 2.98
C LYS A 83 12.98 4.15 1.77
N THR A 84 11.99 5.02 1.89
CA THR A 84 11.09 5.51 0.83
C THR A 84 10.52 6.85 1.26
N SER A 85 10.16 7.70 0.30
CA SER A 85 9.59 9.02 0.59
C SER A 85 8.07 8.98 0.65
N THR A 86 7.45 8.19 -0.21
CA THR A 86 5.99 8.05 -0.28
C THR A 86 5.60 6.66 0.19
N TYR A 87 4.80 6.55 1.24
CA TYR A 87 4.38 5.25 1.77
C TYR A 87 3.09 5.32 2.58
N PHE A 88 2.43 4.17 2.70
CA PHE A 88 1.53 3.92 3.82
C PHE A 88 2.08 2.80 4.69
N LEU A 89 1.95 2.99 5.99
CA LEU A 89 2.36 2.05 7.02
C LEU A 89 1.13 1.63 7.81
N PHE A 90 0.99 0.32 8.00
CA PHE A 90 0.03 -0.27 8.91
C PHE A 90 0.78 -1.12 9.93
N SER A 91 0.49 -0.93 11.21
CA SER A 91 1.05 -1.74 12.29
C SER A 91 -0.08 -2.20 13.21
N LEU A 92 -0.09 -3.48 13.59
CA LEU A 92 -1.10 -4.08 14.45
C LEU A 92 -0.45 -4.88 15.57
N GLY A 93 -0.96 -4.72 16.79
CA GLY A 93 -0.52 -5.53 17.92
C GLY A 93 -0.76 -7.02 17.68
N MET A 94 0.29 -7.83 17.84
CA MET A 94 0.24 -9.28 17.59
C MET A 94 -0.63 -10.05 18.60
N TYR A 95 -1.03 -9.44 19.71
CA TYR A 95 -1.98 -10.07 20.64
C TYR A 95 -3.37 -10.31 20.02
N TRP A 96 -3.65 -9.70 18.86
CA TRP A 96 -4.83 -9.98 18.03
C TRP A 96 -4.65 -11.14 17.05
N GLU A 97 -3.48 -11.78 16.99
CA GLU A 97 -3.23 -12.90 16.08
C GLU A 97 -4.27 -14.02 16.27
N GLY A 98 -4.88 -14.45 15.16
CA GLY A 98 -5.92 -15.48 15.16
C GLY A 98 -7.31 -15.01 15.61
N GLN A 99 -7.49 -13.72 15.90
CA GLN A 99 -8.76 -13.14 16.33
C GLN A 99 -9.41 -12.34 15.20
N VAL A 100 -10.74 -12.33 15.18
CA VAL A 100 -11.53 -11.41 14.35
C VAL A 100 -11.95 -10.26 15.24
N VAL A 101 -11.52 -9.05 14.91
CA VAL A 101 -11.76 -7.85 15.72
C VAL A 101 -12.40 -6.79 14.83
N ASP A 102 -13.40 -6.10 15.36
CA ASP A 102 -13.99 -4.94 14.70
C ASP A 102 -12.99 -3.77 14.77
N ALA A 103 -12.44 -3.38 13.62
CA ALA A 103 -11.48 -2.30 13.52
C ALA A 103 -12.02 -0.96 14.05
N SER A 104 -13.35 -0.74 14.02
CA SER A 104 -13.97 0.48 14.56
C SER A 104 -13.90 0.58 16.09
N THR A 105 -13.58 -0.52 16.77
CA THR A 105 -13.43 -0.58 18.22
C THR A 105 -11.98 -0.46 18.68
N LEU A 106 -11.03 -0.43 17.74
CA LEU A 106 -9.61 -0.36 18.05
C LEU A 106 -9.16 1.08 18.32
N TYR A 107 -8.28 1.24 19.30
CA TYR A 107 -7.65 2.53 19.59
C TYR A 107 -6.40 2.73 18.73
N GLN A 108 -6.43 3.77 17.89
CA GLN A 108 -5.28 4.21 17.13
C GLN A 108 -4.15 4.66 18.08
N ASN A 109 -2.92 4.32 17.73
CA ASN A 109 -1.68 4.53 18.49
C ASN A 109 -1.45 3.63 19.71
N ASP A 110 -2.48 2.91 20.19
CA ASP A 110 -2.33 1.94 21.28
C ASP A 110 -2.39 0.50 20.77
N GLN A 111 -3.27 0.24 19.80
CA GLN A 111 -3.55 -1.12 19.33
C GLN A 111 -3.17 -1.30 17.86
N TYR A 112 -3.26 -0.23 17.08
CA TYR A 112 -2.79 -0.18 15.72
C TYR A 112 -2.28 1.21 15.37
N PHE A 113 -1.40 1.28 14.38
CA PHE A 113 -0.95 2.53 13.77
C PHE A 113 -1.25 2.48 12.28
N PHE A 114 -1.78 3.58 11.76
CA PHE A 114 -1.88 3.80 10.33
C PHE A 114 -1.29 5.17 10.01
N ILE A 115 -0.30 5.19 9.13
CA ILE A 115 0.40 6.39 8.71
C ILE A 115 0.40 6.42 7.18
N TYR A 116 0.15 7.60 6.62
CA TYR A 116 0.36 7.88 5.20
C TYR A 116 1.29 9.08 5.11
N GLU A 117 2.40 8.92 4.39
CA GLU A 117 3.35 9.98 4.10
C GLU A 117 3.48 10.14 2.59
N ASP A 118 3.31 11.37 2.13
CA ASP A 118 3.39 11.73 0.72
C ASP A 118 3.85 13.17 0.56
N PRO A 119 5.18 13.39 0.55
CA PRO A 119 5.73 14.73 0.52
C PRO A 119 5.43 15.47 -0.81
N PHE A 120 5.16 14.75 -1.89
CA PHE A 120 4.84 15.36 -3.19
C PHE A 120 3.44 15.97 -3.19
N TYR A 121 2.47 15.37 -2.51
CA TYR A 121 1.11 15.94 -2.48
C TYR A 121 0.84 16.79 -1.23
N TYR A 122 1.57 16.61 -0.13
CA TYR A 122 1.37 17.39 1.10
C TYR A 122 2.14 18.71 1.17
N TYR A 123 3.27 18.84 0.46
CA TYR A 123 4.12 20.05 0.55
C TYR A 123 4.16 20.90 -0.73
N PHE A 124 3.44 20.51 -1.78
CA PHE A 124 3.19 21.41 -2.90
C PHE A 124 2.05 22.38 -2.53
N GLN A 125 2.44 23.57 -2.10
CA GLN A 125 1.55 24.71 -1.83
C GLN A 125 1.96 25.91 -2.69
#